data_AF-A0A522Y0B2-F1
#
_entry.id   AF-A0A522Y0B2-F1
#
_cell.length_a   1.000
_cell.length_b   1.000
_cell.length_c   1.000
_cell.angle_alpha   90.00
_cell.angle_beta   90.00
_cell.angle_gamma   90.00
#
_symmetry.space_group_name_H-M   'P 1'
#
loop_
_entity.id
_entity.type
_entity.pdbx_description
1 polymer ?
#
loop_
_entity_poly.entity_id
_entity_poly.type
_entity_poly.pdbx_seq_one_letter_code
_entity_poly.pdbx_strand_id
1 'polypeptide(L)'
;MGQFFTDDIDALLKSGHGDYGRLSRIKSDFEAKKLVTMEDRRYVDGLISRYLQPATQTEKPERIVKIPEKRIVPPPPAPVNVPEMKQQKTVVEKPIEKMYGKKKMRNVVISVASVIFAVLIISVVAMNQDSITLTGPGASKTLETDQTSYARGDIISISGSTEAAIIKLTISDPDAQEVWTEIVKVKTDGTFSTLVIAGGTGWEKVGKYTLTSSVEGKTEKTDFDFSPSEAP
;
A
#
# COMPACT_ATOMS: atom_id res chain seq x y z
N MET A 1 22.18 6.99 9.07
CA MET A 1 20.99 7.80 9.42
C MET A 1 21.00 8.35 10.87
N GLY A 2 22.14 8.39 11.57
CA GLY A 2 22.18 8.82 12.99
C GLY A 2 22.88 10.16 13.28
N GLN A 3 23.39 10.86 12.27
CA GLN A 3 24.10 12.13 12.49
C GLN A 3 23.13 13.33 12.53
N PHE A 4 22.12 13.32 11.65
CA PHE A 4 21.12 14.39 11.56
C PHE A 4 20.29 14.57 12.84
N PHE A 5 19.96 13.49 13.56
CA PHE A 5 19.11 13.57 14.75
C PHE A 5 19.78 14.26 15.95
N THR A 6 21.08 14.03 16.17
CA THR A 6 21.82 14.72 17.25
C THR A 6 22.08 16.18 16.89
N ASP A 7 22.31 16.48 15.61
CA ASP A 7 22.53 17.85 15.11
C ASP A 7 21.27 18.71 15.30
N ASP A 8 20.08 18.14 15.05
CA ASP A 8 18.80 18.82 15.27
C ASP A 8 18.56 19.09 16.77
N ILE A 9 18.90 18.14 17.64
CA ILE A 9 18.82 18.34 19.10
C ILE A 9 19.80 19.44 19.54
N ASP A 10 21.01 19.47 18.99
CA ASP A 10 21.98 20.52 19.29
C ASP A 10 21.51 21.90 18.80
N ALA A 11 20.83 21.96 17.65
CA ALA A 11 20.20 23.19 17.17
C ALA A 11 19.05 23.64 18.10
N LEU A 12 18.24 22.72 18.63
CA LEU A 12 17.20 23.02 19.62
C LEU A 12 17.79 23.52 20.95
N LEU A 13 18.83 22.84 21.45
CA LEU A 13 19.54 23.25 22.67
C LEU A 13 20.19 24.63 22.51
N LYS A 14 20.80 24.90 21.35
CA LYS A 14 21.43 26.19 21.04
C LYS A 14 20.41 27.32 20.86
N SER A 15 19.26 27.03 20.26
CA SER A 15 18.17 28.01 20.09
C SER A 15 17.35 28.23 21.36
N GLY A 16 17.57 27.42 22.41
CA GLY A 16 16.86 27.53 23.68
C GLY A 16 15.41 27.06 23.62
N HIS A 17 15.07 26.21 22.64
CA HIS A 17 13.72 25.72 22.44
C HIS A 17 13.56 24.29 22.98
N GLY A 18 12.59 24.10 23.87
CA GLY A 18 12.32 22.82 24.52
C GLY A 18 12.88 22.72 25.94
N ASP A 19 12.75 21.55 26.54
CA ASP A 19 13.26 21.22 27.87
C ASP A 19 14.69 20.71 27.73
N TYR A 20 15.65 21.49 28.25
CA TYR A 20 17.07 21.18 28.20
C TYR A 20 17.40 19.83 28.85
N GLY A 21 16.80 19.53 30.02
CA GLY A 21 17.04 18.29 30.75
C GLY A 21 16.53 17.08 29.98
N ARG A 22 15.36 17.21 29.35
CA ARG A 22 14.79 16.15 28.51
C ARG A 22 15.60 15.95 27.23
N LEU A 23 15.91 17.01 26.48
CA LEU A 23 16.68 16.95 25.24
C LEU A 23 18.09 16.38 25.46
N SER A 24 18.77 16.75 26.55
CA SER A 24 20.09 16.23 26.89
C SER A 24 20.06 14.73 27.21
N ARG A 25 19.01 14.24 27.89
CA ARG A 25 18.83 12.81 28.15
C ARG A 25 18.57 12.04 26.86
N ILE A 26 17.67 12.54 26.03
CA ILE A 26 17.36 11.94 24.71
C ILE A 26 18.62 11.83 23.84
N LYS A 27 19.44 12.89 23.79
CA LYS A 27 20.72 12.88 23.07
C LYS A 27 21.65 11.79 23.61
N SER A 28 21.84 11.74 24.92
CA SER A 28 22.72 10.76 25.57
C SER A 28 22.25 9.32 25.35
N ASP A 29 20.94 9.06 25.45
CA ASP A 29 20.37 7.73 25.22
C ASP A 29 20.53 7.29 23.77
N PHE A 30 20.32 8.21 22.82
CA PHE A 30 20.53 7.94 21.41
C PHE A 30 22.01 7.75 21.07
N GLU A 31 22.93 8.50 21.67
CA GLU A 31 24.37 8.31 21.44
C GLU A 31 24.84 6.94 21.94
N ALA A 32 24.39 6.54 23.14
CA ALA A 32 24.79 5.30 23.79
C ALA A 32 24.15 4.05 23.16
N LYS A 33 22.85 4.12 22.82
CA LYS A 33 22.07 2.94 22.41
C LYS A 33 21.59 2.99 20.97
N LYS A 34 21.74 4.13 20.27
CA LYS A 34 21.14 4.39 18.94
C LYS A 34 19.62 4.18 18.90
N LEU A 35 18.95 4.29 20.05
CA LEU A 35 17.52 4.09 20.23
C LEU A 35 16.91 5.29 20.96
N VAL A 36 15.70 5.68 20.56
CA VAL A 36 14.90 6.74 21.18
C VAL A 36 13.48 6.24 21.28
N THR A 37 12.78 6.56 22.37
CA THR A 37 11.37 6.19 22.54
C THR A 37 10.50 6.93 21.53
N MET A 38 9.35 6.35 21.16
CA MET A 38 8.42 7.01 20.24
C MET A 38 7.90 8.34 20.77
N GLU A 39 7.75 8.47 22.09
CA GLU A 39 7.33 9.72 22.72
C GLU A 39 8.40 10.81 22.57
N ASP A 40 9.66 10.47 22.88
CA ASP A 40 10.78 11.40 22.80
C ASP A 40 11.07 11.81 21.36
N ARG A 41 10.92 10.89 20.40
CA ARG A 41 11.02 11.21 18.98
C ARG A 41 9.95 12.22 18.56
N ARG A 42 8.68 11.99 18.93
CA ARG A 42 7.59 12.94 18.65
C ARG A 42 7.80 14.30 19.31
N TYR A 43 8.35 14.30 20.52
CA TYR A 43 8.70 15.52 21.24
C TYR A 43 9.74 16.34 20.46
N VAL A 44 10.83 15.71 20.04
CA VAL A 44 11.89 16.35 19.23
C VAL A 44 11.36 16.79 17.87
N ASP A 45 10.66 15.93 17.13
CA ASP A 45 10.09 16.24 15.81
C ASP A 45 9.11 17.45 15.88
N GLY A 46 8.33 17.56 16.95
CA GLY A 46 7.44 18.69 17.19
C GLY A 46 8.17 20.01 17.42
N LEU A 47 9.32 19.97 18.11
CA LEU A 47 10.17 21.13 18.31
C LEU A 47 10.89 21.54 17.01
N ILE A 48 11.44 20.57 16.28
CA ILE A 48 12.07 20.81 14.96
C ILE A 48 11.05 21.44 14.02
N SER A 49 9.85 20.87 13.95
CA SER A 49 8.77 21.38 13.08
C SER A 49 8.35 22.81 13.43
N ARG A 50 8.41 23.19 14.70
CA ARG A 50 8.01 24.53 15.14
C ARG A 50 9.12 25.57 15.00
N TYR A 51 10.37 25.18 15.21
CA TYR A 51 11.46 26.13 15.43
C TYR A 51 12.63 26.01 14.44
N LEU A 52 12.77 24.88 13.73
CA LEU A 52 13.92 24.60 12.87
C LEU A 52 13.57 24.34 11.39
N GLN A 53 12.31 24.52 10.97
CA GLN A 53 11.94 24.34 9.56
C GLN A 53 12.66 25.36 8.66
N PRO A 54 13.34 24.93 7.57
CA PRO A 54 13.70 25.82 6.49
C PRO A 54 12.43 26.27 5.75
N ALA A 55 12.35 27.54 5.38
CA ALA A 55 11.18 28.16 4.75
C ALA A 55 10.81 27.51 3.40
N THR A 56 10.09 26.39 3.42
CA THR A 56 9.31 25.88 2.29
C THR A 56 8.20 24.97 2.81
N GLN A 57 6.96 25.43 2.57
CA GLN A 57 5.70 24.67 2.61
C GLN A 57 5.19 24.21 3.98
N THR A 58 4.49 25.13 4.66
CA THR A 58 3.31 24.76 5.46
C THR A 58 2.06 25.27 4.74
N GLU A 59 1.34 24.38 4.07
CA GLU A 59 -0.10 24.54 3.91
C GLU A 59 -0.78 23.87 5.12
N LYS A 60 -1.33 24.65 6.06
CA LYS A 60 -2.50 24.27 6.88
C LYS A 60 -2.99 25.41 7.82
N PRO A 61 -4.22 25.30 8.36
CA PRO A 61 -5.48 25.86 7.86
C PRO A 61 -5.93 27.11 8.64
N GLU A 62 -6.71 27.96 7.98
CA GLU A 62 -7.33 29.15 8.56
C GLU A 62 -8.20 28.83 9.79
N ARG A 63 -7.94 29.54 10.89
CA ARG A 63 -8.93 29.76 11.96
C ARG A 63 -9.09 31.27 12.12
N ILE A 64 -9.95 31.86 11.29
CA ILE A 64 -10.25 33.30 11.33
C ILE A 64 -11.20 33.58 12.51
N VAL A 65 -10.71 34.44 13.40
CA VAL A 65 -11.45 35.09 14.49
C VAL A 65 -12.46 36.07 13.87
N LYS A 66 -13.71 36.02 14.35
CA LYS A 66 -14.80 36.93 13.96
C LYS A 66 -14.44 38.39 14.30
N ILE A 67 -14.49 39.28 13.30
CA ILE A 67 -14.47 40.75 13.48
C ILE A 67 -15.60 41.33 12.61
N PRO A 68 -16.49 42.20 13.14
CA PRO A 68 -17.74 42.58 12.47
C PRO A 68 -17.57 43.62 11.36
N GLU A 69 -18.48 43.47 10.40
CA GLU A 69 -18.61 44.08 9.07
C GLU A 69 -18.98 45.58 9.10
N LYS A 70 -18.30 46.40 8.27
CA LYS A 70 -18.85 47.67 7.77
C LYS A 70 -18.62 47.80 6.27
N ARG A 71 -19.73 47.62 5.55
CA ARG A 71 -19.97 47.66 4.10
C ARG A 71 -19.56 48.99 3.43
N ILE A 72 -18.82 48.91 2.33
CA ILE A 72 -18.88 49.85 1.19
C ILE A 72 -18.71 49.03 -0.11
N VAL A 73 -19.59 49.23 -1.09
CA VAL A 73 -19.61 48.65 -2.46
C VAL A 73 -19.87 49.81 -3.45
N PRO A 74 -19.70 49.70 -4.79
CA PRO A 74 -18.79 48.92 -5.69
C PRO A 74 -18.12 49.88 -6.75
N PRO A 75 -17.37 49.45 -7.82
CA PRO A 75 -17.95 48.88 -9.06
C PRO A 75 -17.11 47.75 -9.75
N PRO A 76 -17.68 46.97 -10.69
CA PRO A 76 -17.00 45.89 -11.43
C PRO A 76 -16.36 46.36 -12.75
N PRO A 77 -15.29 45.69 -13.23
CA PRO A 77 -15.25 45.37 -14.66
C PRO A 77 -14.52 44.05 -15.07
N ALA A 78 -15.25 43.25 -15.87
CA ALA A 78 -14.92 42.61 -17.17
C ALA A 78 -13.82 41.51 -17.35
N PRO A 79 -13.91 40.67 -18.41
CA PRO A 79 -13.67 39.22 -18.37
C PRO A 79 -12.37 38.71 -19.03
N VAL A 80 -12.04 37.45 -18.70
CA VAL A 80 -11.33 36.39 -19.47
C VAL A 80 -10.14 36.79 -20.35
N ASN A 81 -8.96 36.22 -20.06
CA ASN A 81 -8.11 35.56 -21.06
C ASN A 81 -7.02 34.70 -20.38
N VAL A 82 -7.06 33.39 -20.63
CA VAL A 82 -5.95 32.45 -20.43
C VAL A 82 -5.14 32.43 -21.71
N PRO A 83 -3.80 32.50 -21.64
CA PRO A 83 -2.99 31.75 -22.60
C PRO A 83 -1.83 30.98 -21.94
N GLU A 84 -1.88 29.66 -22.09
CA GLU A 84 -0.88 28.82 -22.75
C GLU A 84 0.60 28.93 -22.30
N MET A 85 1.11 27.87 -21.63
CA MET A 85 2.55 27.64 -21.50
C MET A 85 2.97 26.50 -22.43
N LYS A 86 3.79 26.84 -23.43
CA LYS A 86 4.40 25.94 -24.42
C LYS A 86 5.50 25.07 -23.78
N GLN A 87 5.48 23.77 -24.11
CA GLN A 87 6.56 22.91 -24.65
C GLN A 87 8.03 23.39 -24.43
N GLN A 88 9.07 22.60 -24.13
CA GLN A 88 9.38 21.16 -24.27
C GLN A 88 10.86 20.97 -23.85
N LYS A 89 11.24 19.79 -23.32
CA LYS A 89 12.47 19.13 -23.79
C LYS A 89 12.39 17.61 -23.66
N THR A 90 12.37 17.01 -24.84
CA THR A 90 12.39 15.58 -25.19
C THR A 90 13.71 14.92 -24.76
N VAL A 91 13.63 13.73 -24.17
CA VAL A 91 14.72 12.75 -24.21
C VAL A 91 14.29 11.63 -25.16
N VAL A 92 15.14 11.39 -26.14
CA VAL A 92 14.91 10.54 -27.31
C VAL A 92 14.88 9.06 -26.92
N GLU A 93 13.78 8.42 -27.30
CA GLU A 93 13.50 6.98 -27.24
C GLU A 93 14.24 6.25 -28.39
N LYS A 94 14.90 5.13 -28.09
CA LYS A 94 15.25 4.14 -29.13
C LYS A 94 14.11 3.10 -29.18
N PRO A 95 13.44 2.91 -30.33
CA PRO A 95 12.27 2.04 -30.43
C PRO A 95 12.67 0.56 -30.37
N ILE A 96 12.02 -0.20 -29.48
CA ILE A 96 12.01 -1.67 -29.54
C ILE A 96 10.92 -2.07 -30.54
N GLU A 97 11.34 -2.79 -31.58
CA GLU A 97 10.50 -3.29 -32.66
C GLU A 97 9.39 -4.23 -32.13
N LYS A 98 8.13 -3.83 -32.36
CA LYS A 98 6.97 -4.70 -32.11
C LYS A 98 6.78 -5.62 -33.32
N MET A 99 7.05 -6.91 -33.13
CA MET A 99 6.81 -7.96 -34.12
C MET A 99 5.30 -8.11 -34.38
N TYR A 100 4.84 -7.70 -35.56
CA TYR A 100 3.45 -7.77 -36.00
C TYR A 100 3.12 -9.19 -36.50
N GLY A 101 2.56 -10.03 -35.63
CA GLY A 101 2.05 -11.36 -35.99
C GLY A 101 0.59 -11.31 -36.46
N LYS A 102 0.37 -11.13 -37.77
CA LYS A 102 -0.95 -11.25 -38.43
C LYS A 102 -1.37 -12.73 -38.49
N LYS A 103 -2.27 -13.19 -37.61
CA LYS A 103 -2.96 -14.49 -37.75
C LYS A 103 -4.42 -14.28 -38.17
N LYS A 104 -4.75 -14.75 -39.37
CA LYS A 104 -6.11 -14.80 -39.94
C LYS A 104 -6.97 -15.78 -39.15
N MET A 105 -8.11 -15.32 -38.63
CA MET A 105 -9.18 -16.19 -38.12
C MET A 105 -9.94 -16.79 -39.30
N ARG A 106 -10.05 -18.13 -39.35
CA ARG A 106 -10.93 -18.85 -40.26
C ARG A 106 -12.08 -19.41 -39.45
N ASN A 107 -13.27 -18.87 -39.72
CA ASN A 107 -14.54 -19.33 -39.18
C ASN A 107 -14.74 -20.81 -39.54
N VAL A 108 -14.91 -21.66 -38.53
CA VAL A 108 -15.37 -23.04 -38.69
C VAL A 108 -16.77 -23.10 -38.11
N VAL A 109 -17.76 -23.13 -39.01
CA VAL A 109 -19.15 -23.47 -38.76
C VAL A 109 -19.24 -24.99 -38.88
N ILE A 110 -19.54 -25.70 -37.80
CA ILE A 110 -19.99 -27.10 -37.88
C ILE A 110 -21.32 -27.22 -37.12
N SER A 111 -22.32 -27.47 -37.95
CA SER A 111 -23.74 -27.79 -37.77
C SER A 111 -24.16 -28.58 -36.53
N VAL A 112 -25.34 -28.22 -36.03
CA VAL A 112 -26.21 -28.93 -35.07
C VAL A 112 -26.76 -30.24 -35.65
N ALA A 113 -26.62 -31.34 -34.88
CA ALA A 113 -27.48 -32.54 -34.73
C ALA A 113 -26.60 -33.65 -34.11
N SER A 114 -26.93 -34.39 -33.05
CA SER A 114 -28.22 -34.80 -32.50
C SER A 114 -28.03 -35.61 -31.19
N VAL A 115 -29.16 -35.78 -30.48
CA VAL A 115 -29.51 -36.86 -29.52
C VAL A 115 -29.10 -36.72 -28.04
N ILE A 116 -30.14 -36.46 -27.25
CA ILE A 116 -30.29 -36.66 -25.81
C ILE A 116 -29.98 -38.12 -25.44
N PHE A 117 -29.11 -38.34 -24.45
CA PHE A 117 -29.16 -39.54 -23.61
C PHE A 117 -29.20 -39.11 -22.14
N ALA A 118 -30.41 -38.82 -21.68
CA ALA A 118 -30.74 -38.95 -20.28
C ALA A 118 -30.91 -40.45 -19.98
N VAL A 119 -30.26 -40.96 -18.93
CA VAL A 119 -30.75 -41.91 -17.90
C VAL A 119 -29.56 -42.66 -17.27
N LEU A 120 -29.27 -42.28 -16.02
CA LEU A 120 -29.00 -43.10 -14.82
C LEU A 120 -28.26 -44.44 -14.92
N ILE A 121 -27.12 -44.58 -14.22
CA ILE A 121 -26.73 -45.70 -13.31
C ILE A 121 -25.73 -45.12 -12.26
N ILE A 122 -26.13 -44.81 -11.01
CA ILE A 122 -26.30 -45.62 -9.77
C ILE A 122 -25.00 -45.80 -8.92
N SER A 123 -25.07 -45.16 -7.72
CA SER A 123 -24.49 -45.48 -6.40
C SER A 123 -23.01 -45.88 -6.20
N VAL A 124 -22.29 -45.11 -5.38
CA VAL A 124 -21.69 -45.56 -4.10
C VAL A 124 -21.67 -44.38 -3.11
N VAL A 125 -22.16 -44.63 -1.89
CA VAL A 125 -21.93 -43.78 -0.71
C VAL A 125 -20.54 -44.09 -0.18
N ALA A 126 -19.65 -43.10 -0.13
CA ALA A 126 -18.57 -43.00 0.84
C ALA A 126 -18.12 -41.55 0.93
N MET A 127 -18.14 -41.02 2.14
CA MET A 127 -17.92 -39.62 2.49
C MET A 127 -16.46 -39.22 2.19
N ASN A 128 -16.26 -38.22 1.34
CA ASN A 128 -15.19 -37.22 1.42
C ASN A 128 -15.71 -36.01 0.65
N GLN A 129 -16.02 -34.92 1.36
CA GLN A 129 -16.29 -33.63 0.72
C GLN A 129 -14.96 -33.06 0.25
N ASP A 130 -14.40 -33.62 -0.83
CA ASP A 130 -13.52 -32.84 -1.67
C ASP A 130 -14.43 -31.90 -2.45
N SER A 131 -14.43 -30.64 -2.03
CA SER A 131 -15.05 -29.54 -2.75
C SER A 131 -14.51 -29.51 -4.17
N ILE A 132 -15.21 -30.13 -5.11
CA ILE A 132 -14.99 -29.95 -6.54
C ILE A 132 -15.41 -28.52 -6.84
N THR A 133 -14.46 -27.59 -6.77
CA THR A 133 -14.63 -26.24 -7.31
C THR A 133 -14.62 -26.37 -8.84
N LEU A 134 -15.81 -26.40 -9.44
CA LEU A 134 -15.95 -26.11 -10.87
C LEU A 134 -15.50 -24.66 -11.09
N THR A 135 -14.22 -24.46 -11.41
CA THR A 135 -13.74 -23.18 -11.93
C THR A 135 -14.29 -23.01 -13.34
N GLY A 136 -15.34 -22.20 -13.47
CA GLY A 136 -15.73 -21.60 -14.74
C GLY A 136 -14.58 -20.78 -15.36
N PRO A 137 -14.67 -20.41 -16.64
CA PRO A 137 -13.56 -19.78 -17.34
C PRO A 137 -13.24 -18.39 -16.75
N GLY A 138 -12.06 -18.25 -16.15
CA GLY A 138 -11.31 -16.99 -16.15
C GLY A 138 -11.62 -15.94 -15.08
N ALA A 139 -11.83 -16.30 -13.81
CA ALA A 139 -11.63 -15.34 -12.72
C ALA A 139 -10.13 -14.99 -12.67
N SER A 140 -9.76 -13.84 -13.23
CA SER A 140 -8.41 -13.31 -13.05
C SER A 140 -8.22 -12.99 -11.58
N LYS A 141 -7.29 -13.65 -10.91
CA LYS A 141 -7.03 -13.47 -9.48
C LYS A 141 -6.60 -12.01 -9.25
N THR A 142 -7.32 -11.27 -8.42
CA THR A 142 -7.14 -9.82 -8.22
C THR A 142 -6.18 -9.50 -7.08
N LEU A 143 -5.70 -10.51 -6.35
CA LEU A 143 -4.77 -10.40 -5.22
C LEU A 143 -3.71 -11.51 -5.26
N GLU A 144 -2.44 -11.12 -5.33
CA GLU A 144 -1.32 -12.04 -5.47
C GLU A 144 -0.12 -11.63 -4.61
N THR A 145 0.71 -12.63 -4.31
CA THR A 145 2.05 -12.50 -3.73
C THR A 145 3.08 -13.00 -4.75
N ASP A 146 4.33 -12.54 -4.68
CA ASP A 146 5.39 -12.93 -5.63
C ASP A 146 5.81 -14.41 -5.52
N GLN A 147 5.68 -14.99 -4.32
CA GLN A 147 5.95 -16.39 -4.03
C GLN A 147 4.83 -17.02 -3.22
N THR A 148 4.84 -18.36 -3.13
CA THR A 148 3.88 -19.15 -2.35
C THR A 148 4.45 -19.61 -1.00
N SER A 149 5.73 -19.40 -0.74
CA SER A 149 6.36 -19.69 0.56
C SER A 149 7.44 -18.67 0.90
N TYR A 150 7.58 -18.35 2.19
CA TYR A 150 8.57 -17.40 2.69
C TYR A 150 9.26 -17.91 3.95
N ALA A 151 10.51 -17.48 4.13
CA ALA A 151 11.27 -17.63 5.35
C ALA A 151 11.30 -16.32 6.15
N ARG A 152 11.74 -16.41 7.41
CA ARG A 152 11.92 -15.24 8.26
C ARG A 152 12.87 -14.22 7.61
N GLY A 153 12.39 -12.99 7.48
CA GLY A 153 13.17 -11.87 6.92
C GLY A 153 13.01 -11.67 5.42
N ASP A 154 12.30 -12.58 4.73
CA ASP A 154 11.95 -12.38 3.32
C ASP A 154 11.08 -11.14 3.13
N ILE A 155 11.15 -10.56 1.93
CA ILE A 155 10.27 -9.49 1.50
C ILE A 155 9.16 -10.11 0.66
N ILE A 156 7.93 -9.98 1.12
CA ILE A 156 6.73 -10.37 0.40
C ILE A 156 6.28 -9.17 -0.43
N SER A 157 6.23 -9.34 -1.75
CA SER A 157 5.65 -8.38 -2.68
C SER A 157 4.19 -8.73 -2.92
N ILE A 158 3.30 -7.83 -2.48
CA ILE A 158 1.85 -7.96 -2.64
C ILE A 158 1.40 -7.07 -3.79
N SER A 159 0.62 -7.62 -4.71
CA SER A 159 0.03 -6.84 -5.81
C SER A 159 -1.39 -7.27 -6.13
N GLY A 160 -2.11 -6.36 -6.78
CA GLY A 160 -3.48 -6.64 -7.21
C GLY A 160 -4.10 -5.50 -7.97
N SER A 161 -5.38 -5.64 -8.29
CA SER A 161 -6.19 -4.60 -8.92
C SER A 161 -7.58 -4.50 -8.30
N THR A 162 -8.11 -3.29 -8.28
CA THR A 162 -9.45 -2.98 -7.78
C THR A 162 -9.93 -1.64 -8.36
N GLU A 163 -11.24 -1.46 -8.44
CA GLU A 163 -11.84 -0.18 -8.87
C GLU A 163 -11.92 0.84 -7.72
N ALA A 164 -11.67 0.42 -6.47
CA ALA A 164 -11.69 1.31 -5.32
C ALA A 164 -10.45 2.21 -5.24
N ALA A 165 -10.59 3.38 -4.61
CA ALA A 165 -9.48 4.32 -4.44
C ALA A 165 -8.47 3.89 -3.36
N ILE A 166 -8.93 3.13 -2.37
CA ILE A 166 -8.12 2.61 -1.25
C ILE A 166 -8.53 1.18 -0.95
N ILE A 167 -7.59 0.38 -0.44
CA ILE A 167 -7.80 -1.01 -0.05
C ILE A 167 -7.15 -1.28 1.30
N LYS A 168 -7.82 -2.02 2.18
CA LYS A 168 -7.21 -2.54 3.40
C LYS A 168 -6.65 -3.93 3.10
N LEU A 169 -5.38 -4.14 3.42
CA LEU A 169 -4.71 -5.43 3.37
C LEU A 169 -4.43 -5.89 4.80
N THR A 170 -4.61 -7.18 5.05
CA THR A 170 -4.37 -7.81 6.35
C THR A 170 -3.71 -9.16 6.14
N ILE A 171 -2.67 -9.48 6.91
CA ILE A 171 -2.10 -10.81 7.00
C ILE A 171 -2.45 -11.38 8.36
N SER A 172 -2.94 -12.62 8.37
CA SER A 172 -3.21 -13.39 9.58
C SER A 172 -2.34 -14.63 9.65
N ASP A 173 -1.95 -14.99 10.88
CA ASP A 173 -1.23 -16.22 11.18
C ASP A 173 -2.14 -17.46 11.06
N PRO A 174 -1.58 -18.69 11.22
CA PRO A 174 -2.36 -19.92 11.16
C PRO A 174 -3.50 -20.04 12.19
N ASP A 175 -3.44 -19.27 13.28
CA ASP A 175 -4.49 -19.20 14.32
C ASP A 175 -5.48 -18.05 14.07
N ALA A 176 -5.49 -17.51 12.85
CA ALA A 176 -6.30 -16.39 12.40
C ALA A 176 -6.08 -15.08 13.21
N GLN A 177 -4.93 -14.94 13.88
CA GLN A 177 -4.55 -13.68 14.52
C GLN A 177 -3.96 -12.73 13.49
N GLU A 178 -4.42 -11.48 13.48
CA GLU A 178 -3.86 -10.43 12.60
C GLU A 178 -2.44 -10.09 13.04
N VAL A 179 -1.47 -10.25 12.13
CA VAL A 179 -0.05 -9.97 12.36
C VAL A 179 0.42 -8.72 11.65
N TRP A 180 -0.29 -8.31 10.60
CA TRP A 180 0.02 -7.12 9.82
C TRP A 180 -1.25 -6.58 9.17
N THR A 181 -1.35 -5.24 9.10
CA THR A 181 -2.40 -4.52 8.38
C THR A 181 -1.82 -3.26 7.75
N GLU A 182 -2.27 -2.96 6.54
CA GLU A 182 -1.96 -1.72 5.85
C GLU A 182 -3.17 -1.21 5.05
N ILE A 183 -3.31 0.11 4.93
CA ILE A 183 -4.24 0.74 3.99
C ILE A 183 -3.42 1.27 2.81
N VAL A 184 -3.64 0.71 1.63
CA VAL A 184 -2.90 1.04 0.41
C VAL A 184 -3.75 1.91 -0.50
N LYS A 185 -3.16 2.98 -1.03
CA LYS A 185 -3.79 3.80 -2.06
C LYS A 185 -3.66 3.11 -3.42
N VAL A 186 -4.76 3.02 -4.15
CA VAL A 186 -4.80 2.43 -5.48
C VAL A 186 -4.37 3.49 -6.51
N LYS A 187 -3.59 3.06 -7.50
CA LYS A 187 -3.13 3.92 -8.59
C LYS A 187 -4.30 4.26 -9.52
N THR A 188 -4.11 5.26 -10.36
CA THR A 188 -5.14 5.71 -11.32
C THR A 188 -5.50 4.66 -12.38
N ASP A 189 -4.64 3.66 -12.59
CA ASP A 189 -4.90 2.51 -13.47
C ASP A 189 -5.61 1.35 -12.78
N GLY A 190 -6.04 1.52 -11.52
CA GLY A 190 -6.72 0.50 -10.72
C GLY A 190 -5.79 -0.53 -10.09
N THR A 191 -4.46 -0.38 -10.20
CA THR A 191 -3.50 -1.33 -9.60
C THR A 191 -3.00 -0.86 -8.24
N PHE A 192 -2.61 -1.80 -7.39
CA PHE A 192 -1.91 -1.51 -6.15
C PHE A 192 -0.76 -2.50 -5.94
N SER A 193 0.22 -2.06 -5.14
CA SER A 193 1.35 -2.90 -4.74
C SER A 193 1.92 -2.39 -3.43
N THR A 194 2.32 -3.30 -2.55
CA THR A 194 3.05 -2.97 -1.32
C THR A 194 4.07 -4.07 -0.99
N LEU A 195 5.00 -3.77 -0.09
CA LEU A 195 6.01 -4.71 0.39
C LEU A 195 5.86 -4.88 1.89
N VAL A 196 5.96 -6.12 2.37
CA VAL A 196 5.99 -6.45 3.79
C VAL A 196 7.13 -7.41 4.08
N ILE A 197 7.78 -7.24 5.23
CA ILE A 197 8.83 -8.15 5.68
C ILE A 197 8.17 -9.28 6.46
N ALA A 198 8.46 -10.53 6.11
CA ALA A 198 8.01 -11.73 6.81
C ALA A 198 8.75 -11.90 8.15
N GLY A 199 8.48 -11.00 9.10
CA GLY A 199 9.17 -10.95 10.37
C GLY A 199 8.65 -9.88 11.32
N GLY A 200 8.99 -10.04 12.60
CA GLY A 200 8.48 -9.22 13.69
C GLY A 200 7.47 -10.00 14.54
N THR A 201 6.72 -9.28 15.38
CA THR A 201 5.67 -9.87 16.22
C THR A 201 4.57 -10.49 15.34
N GLY A 202 4.16 -11.73 15.63
CA GLY A 202 3.17 -12.49 14.86
C GLY A 202 3.77 -13.44 13.82
N TRP A 203 5.07 -13.38 13.56
CA TRP A 203 5.79 -14.23 12.60
C TRP A 203 6.56 -15.37 13.29
N GLU A 204 5.97 -16.00 14.30
CA GLU A 204 6.61 -17.06 15.09
C GLU A 204 6.17 -18.48 14.68
N LYS A 205 5.04 -18.60 13.98
CA LYS A 205 4.42 -19.89 13.69
C LYS A 205 4.79 -20.36 12.30
N VAL A 206 5.20 -21.61 12.18
CA VAL A 206 5.26 -22.27 10.87
C VAL A 206 3.83 -22.57 10.41
N GLY A 207 3.55 -22.41 9.13
CA GLY A 207 2.30 -22.85 8.52
C GLY A 207 1.74 -21.87 7.50
N LYS A 208 0.44 -22.00 7.27
CA LYS A 208 -0.29 -21.24 6.26
C LYS A 208 -0.76 -19.90 6.81
N TYR A 209 -0.25 -18.82 6.22
CA TYR A 209 -0.68 -17.46 6.49
C TYR A 209 -1.69 -17.03 5.42
N THR A 210 -2.64 -16.20 5.81
CA THR A 210 -3.69 -15.72 4.91
C THR A 210 -3.56 -14.22 4.70
N LEU A 211 -3.38 -13.80 3.45
CA LEU A 211 -3.50 -12.43 3.00
C LEU A 211 -4.96 -12.16 2.61
N THR A 212 -5.59 -11.20 3.27
CA THR A 212 -6.94 -10.74 2.98
C THR A 212 -6.90 -9.31 2.45
N SER A 213 -7.59 -9.06 1.35
CA SER A 213 -7.91 -7.71 0.90
C SER A 213 -9.36 -7.37 1.25
N SER A 214 -9.64 -6.12 1.64
CA SER A 214 -10.98 -5.66 1.97
C SER A 214 -11.27 -4.28 1.38
N VAL A 215 -12.38 -4.21 0.65
CA VAL A 215 -12.92 -3.00 0.02
C VAL A 215 -14.42 -2.96 0.31
N GLU A 216 -14.87 -1.95 1.06
CA GLU A 216 -16.31 -1.72 1.34
C GLU A 216 -17.06 -2.99 1.83
N GLY A 217 -16.39 -3.83 2.63
CA GLY A 217 -16.96 -5.07 3.17
C GLY A 217 -16.87 -6.29 2.25
N LYS A 218 -16.45 -6.14 0.99
CA LYS A 218 -16.07 -7.26 0.13
C LYS A 218 -14.66 -7.71 0.47
N THR A 219 -14.42 -9.02 0.48
CA THR A 219 -13.11 -9.58 0.80
C THR A 219 -12.66 -10.58 -0.25
N GLU A 220 -11.37 -10.56 -0.56
CA GLU A 220 -10.67 -11.58 -1.33
C GLU A 220 -9.50 -12.10 -0.50
N LYS A 221 -9.11 -13.36 -0.70
CA LYS A 221 -8.05 -14.01 0.07
C LYS A 221 -7.08 -14.76 -0.83
N THR A 222 -5.82 -14.77 -0.42
CA THR A 222 -4.81 -15.70 -0.92
C THR A 222 -3.97 -16.19 0.24
N ASP A 223 -3.47 -17.41 0.15
CA ASP A 223 -2.64 -18.01 1.18
C ASP A 223 -1.20 -18.16 0.70
N PHE A 224 -0.26 -18.17 1.65
CA PHE A 224 1.14 -18.53 1.44
C PHE A 224 1.66 -19.29 2.66
N ASP A 225 2.66 -20.12 2.45
CA ASP A 225 3.34 -20.83 3.54
C ASP A 225 4.45 -19.96 4.14
N PHE A 226 4.66 -20.07 5.45
CA PHE A 226 5.75 -19.39 6.14
C PHE A 226 6.48 -20.37 7.05
N SER A 227 7.82 -20.28 7.06
CA SER A 227 8.66 -20.97 8.02
C SER A 227 9.62 -20.00 8.73
N PRO A 228 9.65 -19.96 10.07
CA PRO A 228 10.55 -19.08 10.80
C PRO A 228 12.02 -19.55 10.76
N SER A 229 12.29 -20.78 10.32
CA SER A 229 13.65 -21.26 10.07
C SER A 229 14.06 -20.91 8.65
N GLU A 230 15.30 -20.42 8.48
CA GLU A 230 15.95 -20.34 7.17
C GLU A 230 15.87 -21.73 6.53
N ALA A 231 15.29 -21.84 5.33
CA ALA A 231 15.26 -23.11 4.62
C ALA A 231 16.73 -23.57 4.43
N PRO A 232 17.07 -24.83 4.77
CA PRO A 232 18.44 -25.33 4.69
C PRO A 232 18.97 -25.39 3.25
#